data_AF-A0A9D1PF59-F1
#
_entry.id   AF-A0A9D1PF59-F1
#
_cell.length_a   1.000
_cell.length_b   1.000
_cell.length_c   1.000
_cell.angle_alpha   90.00
_cell.angle_beta   90.00
_cell.angle_gamma   90.00
#
_symmetry.space_group_name_H-M   'P 1'
#
loop_
_entity.id
_entity.type
_entity.pdbx_description
1 polymer ?
#
loop_
_entity_poly.entity_id
_entity_poly.type
_entity_poly.pdbx_seq_one_letter_code
_entity_poly.pdbx_strand_id
1 'polypeptide(L)' 'MKKNTIAVCDSEAGYAGTLAEYLNNRKKLPFRAEAFTDPEKFCQYAGINHPEFLLIAEVLPHILV' A
#
# COMPACT_ATOMS: atom_id res chain seq x y z
N MET A 1 17.97 2.38 -10.25
CA MET A 1 16.60 2.20 -10.78
C MET A 1 15.63 2.25 -9.62
N LYS A 2 14.57 3.07 -9.72
CA LYS A 2 13.49 3.08 -8.72
C LYS A 2 12.78 1.71 -8.80
N LYS A 3 12.58 1.04 -7.67
CA LYS A 3 11.73 -0.16 -7.63
C LYS A 3 10.28 0.31 -7.71
N ASN A 4 9.47 -0.35 -8.53
CA ASN A 4 8.03 -0.14 -8.54
C ASN A 4 7.49 -0.46 -7.13
N THR A 5 6.45 0.24 -6.73
CA THR A 5 5.85 0.17 -5.40
C THR A 5 4.37 -0.16 -5.49
N ILE A 6 3.90 -0.96 -4.54
CA ILE A 6 2.49 -1.19 -4.27
C ILE A 6 2.18 -0.67 -2.88
N ALA A 7 1.21 0.24 -2.76
CA ALA A 7 0.79 0.76 -1.48
C ALA A 7 -0.46 0.02 -1.01
N VAL A 8 -0.40 -0.57 0.17
CA VAL A 8 -1.49 -1.32 0.81
C VAL A 8 -2.05 -0.47 1.94
N CYS A 9 -3.32 -0.06 1.86
CA CYS A 9 -3.98 0.74 2.89
C CYS A 9 -5.20 0.01 3.45
N ASP A 10 -5.15 -0.31 4.73
CA ASP A 10 -6.28 -0.88 5.48
C ASP A 10 -6.17 -0.47 6.96
N SER A 11 -7.28 -0.06 7.57
CA SER A 11 -7.32 0.27 9.00
C SER A 11 -6.90 -0.88 9.91
N GLU A 12 -7.03 -2.13 9.47
CA GLU A 12 -6.56 -3.31 10.18
C GLU A 12 -5.05 -3.52 9.98
N ALA A 13 -4.25 -3.15 10.98
CA ALA A 13 -2.80 -3.26 10.95
C ALA A 13 -2.27 -4.67 10.66
N GLY A 14 -2.94 -5.70 11.21
CA GLY A 14 -2.58 -7.09 10.97
C GLY A 14 -2.71 -7.46 9.51
N TYR A 15 -3.85 -7.11 8.90
CA TYR A 15 -4.10 -7.38 7.49
C TYR A 15 -3.13 -6.62 6.58
N ALA A 16 -3.04 -5.28 6.71
CA ALA A 16 -2.19 -4.44 5.87
C ALA A 16 -0.72 -4.88 5.94
N GLY A 17 -0.21 -5.13 7.14
CA GLY A 17 1.16 -5.56 7.38
C GLY A 17 1.45 -6.95 6.81
N THR A 18 0.63 -7.96 7.14
CA THR A 18 0.82 -9.33 6.66
C THR A 18 0.72 -9.41 5.14
N LEU A 19 -0.20 -8.67 4.50
CA LEU A 19 -0.30 -8.65 3.04
C LEU A 19 0.94 -8.03 2.39
N ALA A 20 1.41 -6.88 2.90
CA ALA A 20 2.62 -6.26 2.38
C ALA A 20 3.86 -7.16 2.55
N GLU A 21 4.00 -7.81 3.72
CA GLU A 21 5.08 -8.77 3.96
C GLU A 21 4.99 -9.97 3.00
N TYR A 22 3.81 -10.54 2.83
CA TYR A 22 3.57 -11.62 1.89
C TYR A 22 3.97 -11.23 0.47
N LEU A 23 3.56 -10.05 -0.01
CA LEU A 23 3.93 -9.54 -1.33
C LEU A 23 5.44 -9.35 -1.47
N ASN A 24 6.10 -8.78 -0.47
CA ASN A 24 7.55 -8.59 -0.46
C ASN A 24 8.33 -9.91 -0.46
N ASN A 25 7.77 -10.98 0.11
CA ASN A 25 8.37 -12.32 0.13
C ASN A 25 8.20 -13.10 -1.19
N ARG A 26 7.35 -12.63 -2.12
CA ARG A 26 7.18 -13.24 -3.45
C ARG A 26 8.31 -12.80 -4.38
N LYS A 27 9.36 -13.63 -4.49
CA LYS A 27 10.57 -13.41 -5.34
C LYS A 27 10.34 -13.01 -6.81
N LYS A 28 9.16 -13.26 -7.37
CA LYS A 28 8.84 -12.97 -8.78
C LYS A 28 8.15 -11.62 -8.99
N LEU A 29 7.74 -10.93 -7.92
CA LEU A 29 7.06 -9.64 -8.06
C LEU A 29 8.10 -8.53 -8.23
N PRO A 30 7.99 -7.69 -9.28
CA PRO A 30 8.96 -6.62 -9.54
C PRO A 30 8.69 -5.36 -8.71
N PHE A 31 8.02 -5.47 -7.56
CA PHE A 31 7.61 -4.34 -6.74
C PHE A 31 7.87 -4.56 -5.25
N ARG A 32 8.02 -3.45 -4.52
CA ARG A 32 8.05 -3.39 -3.06
C ARG A 32 6.67 -3.00 -2.54
N ALA A 33 6.16 -3.73 -1.56
CA ALA A 33 4.93 -3.38 -0.87
C ALA A 33 5.18 -2.53 0.37
N GLU A 34 4.36 -1.50 0.56
CA GLU A 34 4.36 -0.61 1.73
C GLU A 34 2.96 -0.57 2.34
N ALA A 35 2.88 -0.82 3.65
CA ALA A 35 1.62 -0.89 4.38
C ALA A 35 1.31 0.43 5.10
N PHE A 36 0.03 0.80 5.06
CA PHE A 36 -0.52 1.98 5.71
C PHE A 36 -1.80 1.58 6.44
N THR A 37 -1.95 2.06 7.67
CA THR A 37 -3.18 1.91 8.45
C THR A 37 -3.94 3.22 8.63
N ASP A 38 -3.30 4.30 8.19
CA ASP A 38 -3.78 5.66 8.28
C ASP A 38 -4.02 6.17 6.85
N PRO A 39 -5.29 6.41 6.47
CA PRO A 39 -5.63 6.87 5.13
C PRO A 39 -4.97 8.20 4.77
N GLU A 40 -4.76 9.10 5.72
CA GLU A 40 -4.14 10.40 5.45
C GLU A 40 -2.66 10.23 5.11
N LYS A 41 -1.94 9.40 5.88
CA LYS A 41 -0.54 9.08 5.58
C LYS A 41 -0.39 8.36 4.26
N PHE A 42 -1.32 7.46 3.94
CA PHE A 42 -1.36 6.82 2.62
C PHE A 42 -1.53 7.86 1.50
N CYS A 43 -2.50 8.78 1.61
CA CYS A 43 -2.74 9.82 0.61
C CYS A 43 -1.52 10.74 0.43
N GLN A 44 -0.90 11.17 1.53
CA GLN A 44 0.34 11.95 1.50
C GLN A 44 1.47 11.18 0.80
N TYR A 45 1.66 9.91 1.15
CA TYR A 45 2.65 9.05 0.51
C TYR A 45 2.38 8.89 -0.99
N ALA A 46 1.14 8.58 -1.38
CA ALA A 46 0.75 8.32 -2.76
C ALA A 46 0.90 9.57 -3.63
N GLY A 47 0.58 10.75 -3.10
CA GLY A 47 0.74 12.02 -3.80
C GLY A 47 2.20 12.42 -4.07
N ILE A 48 3.17 11.89 -3.31
CA ILE A 48 4.60 12.17 -3.48
C ILE A 48 5.29 11.06 -4.28
N ASN A 49 5.01 9.80 -3.92
CA ASN A 49 5.78 8.66 -4.40
C ASN A 49 5.20 8.05 -5.68
N HIS A 50 3.93 8.33 -5.98
CA HIS A 50 3.20 7.83 -7.14
C HIS A 50 3.38 6.30 -7.33
N PRO A 51 2.92 5.48 -6.36
CA PRO A 51 2.98 4.04 -6.49
C PRO A 51 2.20 3.55 -7.71
N GLU A 52 2.72 2.52 -8.37
CA GLU A 52 2.16 1.95 -9.59
C GLU A 52 0.86 1.18 -9.34
N PHE A 53 0.70 0.65 -8.13
CA PHE A 53 -0.49 -0.08 -7.70
C PHE A 53 -0.95 0.36 -6.31
N LEU A 54 -2.26 0.43 -6.14
CA LEU A 54 -2.92 0.73 -4.88
C LEU A 54 -3.82 -0.45 -4.50
N LEU A 55 -3.66 -0.96 -3.28
CA LEU A 55 -4.58 -1.90 -2.66
C LEU A 55 -5.20 -1.20 -1.46
N ILE A 56 -6.46 -0.83 -1.58
CA ILE A 56 -7.15 -0.01 -0.58
C ILE A 56 -8.41 -0.74 -0.11
N ALA A 57 -8.67 -0.71 1.19
CA ALA A 57 -9.90 -1.26 1.75
C ALA A 57 -11.14 -0.52 1.22
N GLU A 58 -12.25 -1.24 1.04
CA GLU A 58 -13.51 -0.70 0.48
C GLU A 58 -14.09 0.43 1.34
N VAL A 59 -13.92 0.35 2.66
CA VAL A 59 -14.48 1.32 3.61
C VAL A 59 -13.35 2.19 4.18
N LEU A 60 -12.72 3.00 3.34
CA LEU A 60 -11.81 4.05 3.79
C LEU A 60 -12.55 5.39 3.76
N PRO A 61 -12.87 5.99 4.93
CA PRO A 61 -13.77 7.15 5.01
C PRO A 61 -13.28 8.42 4.30
N HIS A 62 -12.06 8.42 3.75
CA HIS A 62 -11.41 9.59 3.16
C HIS A 62 -10.80 9.34 1.77
N ILE A 63 -10.96 8.15 1.19
CA ILE A 63 -10.49 7.88 -0.18
C ILE A 63 -11.68 7.94 -1.13
N LEU A 64 -11.83 9.07 -1.82
CA LEU A 64 -12.67 9.17 -3.01
C LEU A 64 -11.89 8.52 -4.16
N VAL A 65 -12.31 7.32 -4.57
CA VAL A 65 -11.79 6.62 -5.75
C VAL A 65 -12.34 7.26 -7.02
#